data_AF-A0AAP5MX13-F1
#
_entry.id   AF-A0AAP5MX13-F1
#
_cell.length_a   1.000
_cell.length_b   1.000
_cell.length_c   1.000
_cell.angle_alpha   90.00
_cell.angle_beta   90.00
_cell.angle_gamma   90.00
#
_symmetry.space_group_name_H-M   'P 1'
#
loop_
_entity.id
_entity.type
_entity.pdbx_description
1 polymer ?
#
loop_
_entity_poly.entity_id
_entity_poly.type
_entity_poly.pdbx_seq_one_letter_code
_entity_poly.pdbx_strand_id
1 'polypeptide(L)'
;MWNFPKRPSKRIENEEQYQNSLKWLVSKSIEIEDPLLDEATRKKMLKTYDFVSQRVREYRRGELAKMYPGLHAIYKQLGWNYVGAPEPEEKQQQTEPKKNLDFFFDD
;
A
#
# COMPACT_ATOMS: atom_id res chain seq x y z
N MET A 1 9.06 -1.09 31.93
CA MET A 1 7.85 -1.48 31.16
C MET A 1 8.06 -1.01 29.73
N TRP A 2 8.20 -1.94 28.77
CA TRP A 2 8.31 -1.57 27.36
C TRP A 2 6.92 -1.28 26.81
N ASN A 3 6.67 -0.02 26.47
CA ASN A 3 5.39 0.47 25.96
C ASN A 3 5.32 0.17 24.46
N PHE A 4 4.76 -0.98 24.08
CA PHE A 4 4.61 -1.32 22.66
C PHE A 4 3.53 -0.43 22.03
N PRO A 5 3.85 0.29 20.93
CA PRO A 5 2.86 1.14 20.28
C PRO A 5 1.69 0.28 19.73
N LYS A 6 0.48 0.85 19.81
CA LYS A 6 -0.77 0.26 19.27
C LYS A 6 -0.54 -0.30 17.86
N ARG A 7 -1.25 -1.38 17.53
CA ARG A 7 -1.26 -1.97 16.18
C ARG A 7 -1.34 -0.84 15.13
N PRO A 8 -0.42 -0.79 14.16
CA PRO A 8 -0.37 0.29 13.19
C PRO A 8 -1.70 0.39 12.46
N SER A 9 -2.23 1.60 12.40
CA SER A 9 -3.44 1.98 11.69
C SER A 9 -3.47 1.39 10.27
N LYS A 10 -4.68 1.22 9.71
CA LYS A 10 -4.88 0.84 8.30
C LYS A 10 -4.10 1.75 7.34
N ARG A 11 -3.79 2.99 7.74
CA ARG A 11 -3.02 3.97 6.97
C ARG A 11 -2.17 4.84 7.92
N ILE A 12 -0.98 5.24 7.48
CA ILE A 12 -0.17 6.25 8.18
C ILE A 12 -0.60 7.61 7.66
N GLU A 13 -1.01 8.50 8.57
CA GLU A 13 -1.60 9.79 8.22
C GLU A 13 -0.69 10.98 8.56
N ASN A 14 0.24 10.79 9.49
CA ASN A 14 1.10 11.85 9.98
C ASN A 14 2.50 11.35 10.34
N GLU A 15 3.38 12.31 10.60
CA GLU A 15 4.79 12.05 10.87
C GLU A 15 5.02 11.25 12.16
N GLU A 16 4.21 11.50 13.20
CA GLU A 16 4.32 10.75 14.45
C GLU A 16 4.04 9.25 14.25
N GLN A 17 2.97 8.91 13.53
CA GLN A 17 2.64 7.53 13.17
C GLN A 17 3.71 6.90 12.29
N TYR A 18 4.31 7.68 11.38
CA TYR A 18 5.42 7.23 10.54
C TYR A 18 6.65 6.86 11.38
N GLN A 19 7.08 7.75 12.28
CA GLN A 19 8.22 7.52 13.16
C GLN A 19 8.00 6.35 14.11
N ASN A 20 6.79 6.21 14.67
CA ASN A 20 6.44 5.07 15.50
C ASN A 20 6.46 3.76 14.71
N SER A 21 6.01 3.77 13.45
CA SER A 21 6.06 2.61 12.56
C SER A 21 7.49 2.21 12.22
N LEU A 22 8.39 3.17 11.98
CA LEU A 22 9.82 2.90 11.76
C LEU A 22 10.47 2.23 12.98
N LYS A 23 10.24 2.78 14.18
CA LYS A 23 10.74 2.19 15.44
C LYS A 23 10.22 0.77 15.62
N TRP A 24 8.93 0.56 15.34
CA TRP A 24 8.32 -0.76 15.42
C TRP A 24 8.96 -1.75 14.44
N LEU A 25 9.22 -1.35 13.18
CA LEU A 25 9.89 -2.20 12.19
C LEU A 25 11.28 -2.63 12.68
N VAL A 26 12.11 -1.70 13.16
CA VAL A 26 13.45 -2.03 13.68
C VAL A 26 13.38 -2.98 14.86
N SER A 27 12.44 -2.76 15.79
CA SER A 27 12.26 -3.69 16.92
C SER A 27 11.83 -5.09 16.44
N LYS A 28 10.91 -5.16 15.49
CA LYS A 28 10.39 -6.44 15.00
C LYS A 28 11.36 -7.19 14.10
N SER A 29 12.24 -6.53 13.36
CA SER A 29 13.27 -7.23 12.61
C SER A 29 14.20 -8.03 13.53
N ILE A 30 14.53 -7.50 14.71
CA ILE A 30 15.36 -8.22 15.69
C ILE A 30 14.62 -9.45 16.24
N GLU A 31 13.35 -9.29 16.62
CA GLU A 31 12.54 -10.40 17.14
C GLU A 31 12.31 -11.50 16.08
N ILE A 32 12.12 -11.12 14.82
CA ILE A 32 11.89 -12.07 13.72
C ILE A 32 13.13 -12.92 13.45
N GLU A 33 14.33 -12.37 13.61
CA GLU A 33 15.60 -13.08 13.36
C GLU A 33 16.01 -14.02 14.50
N ASP A 34 15.26 -14.07 15.60
CA ASP A 34 15.55 -14.98 16.73
C ASP A 34 15.56 -16.45 16.24
N PRO A 35 16.67 -17.19 16.39
CA PRO A 35 16.77 -18.58 15.94
C PRO A 35 15.88 -19.55 16.72
N LEU A 36 15.41 -19.18 17.92
CA LEU A 36 14.49 -19.98 18.73
C LEU A 36 13.01 -19.75 18.38
N LEU A 37 12.72 -18.77 17.52
CA LEU A 37 11.36 -18.47 17.08
C LEU A 37 10.85 -19.54 16.12
N ASP A 38 9.71 -20.14 16.46
CA ASP A 38 9.05 -21.13 15.63
C ASP A 38 8.63 -20.55 14.26
N GLU A 39 8.65 -21.39 13.24
CA GLU A 39 8.43 -20.96 11.86
C GLU A 39 7.02 -20.38 11.64
N ALA A 40 6.00 -20.92 12.31
CA ALA A 40 4.62 -20.47 12.16
C ALA A 40 4.44 -19.05 12.74
N THR A 41 5.03 -18.77 13.88
CA THR A 41 5.05 -17.43 14.49
C THR A 41 5.88 -16.47 13.66
N ARG A 42 7.07 -16.89 13.20
CA ARG A 42 7.91 -16.09 12.29
C ARG A 42 7.13 -15.66 11.06
N LYS A 43 6.42 -16.58 10.41
CA LYS A 43 5.60 -16.29 9.23
C LYS A 43 4.47 -15.29 9.50
N LYS A 44 3.81 -15.39 10.66
CA LYS A 44 2.78 -14.41 11.08
C LYS A 44 3.37 -13.03 11.34
N MET A 45 4.54 -12.98 11.99
CA MET A 45 5.24 -11.73 12.26
C MET A 45 5.71 -11.07 10.97
N LEU A 46 6.32 -11.83 10.06
CA LEU A 46 6.71 -11.36 8.72
C LEU A 46 5.52 -10.79 7.94
N LYS A 47 4.36 -11.45 7.96
CA LYS A 47 3.15 -10.92 7.31
C LYS A 47 2.76 -9.53 7.86
N THR A 48 2.87 -9.33 9.16
CA THR A 48 2.58 -8.04 9.80
C THR A 48 3.68 -7.03 9.47
N TYR A 49 4.94 -7.46 9.51
CA TYR A 49 6.10 -6.66 9.14
C TYR A 49 5.99 -6.11 7.70
N ASP A 50 5.68 -6.99 6.74
CA ASP A 50 5.50 -6.64 5.34
C ASP A 50 4.38 -5.60 5.17
N PHE A 51 3.25 -5.83 5.84
CA PHE A 51 2.14 -4.88 5.83
C PHE A 51 2.55 -3.49 6.32
N VAL A 52 3.25 -3.41 7.45
CA VAL A 52 3.71 -2.12 8.02
C VAL A 52 4.76 -1.47 7.12
N SER A 53 5.71 -2.24 6.61
CA SER A 53 6.75 -1.73 5.69
C SER A 53 6.14 -1.14 4.42
N GLN A 54 5.04 -1.73 3.92
CA GLN A 54 4.32 -1.20 2.79
C GLN A 54 3.68 0.15 3.12
N ARG A 55 3.02 0.29 4.27
CA ARG A 55 2.39 1.56 4.68
C ARG A 55 3.41 2.68 4.88
N VAL A 56 4.56 2.36 5.47
CA VAL A 56 5.70 3.29 5.60
C VAL A 56 6.17 3.77 4.22
N ARG A 57 6.33 2.87 3.25
CA ARG A 57 6.70 3.23 1.87
C ARG A 57 5.65 4.07 1.16
N GLU A 58 4.36 3.76 1.33
CA GLU A 58 3.24 4.54 0.77
C GLU A 58 3.19 5.96 1.33
N TYR A 59 3.36 6.13 2.65
CA TYR A 59 3.42 7.44 3.27
C TYR A 59 4.62 8.25 2.75
N ARG A 60 5.82 7.65 2.76
CA ARG A 60 7.04 8.34 2.34
C ARG A 60 6.98 8.79 0.88
N ARG A 61 6.43 7.97 -0.02
CA ARG A 61 6.18 8.35 -1.42
C ARG A 61 5.22 9.52 -1.53
N GLY A 62 4.16 9.55 -0.72
CA GLY A 62 3.22 10.67 -0.67
C GLY A 62 3.91 11.98 -0.28
N GLU A 63 4.72 11.96 0.78
CA GLU A 63 5.50 13.13 1.21
C GLU A 63 6.49 13.59 0.13
N LEU A 64 7.17 12.65 -0.54
CA LEU A 64 8.08 12.98 -1.63
C LEU A 64 7.34 13.59 -2.83
N ALA A 65 6.18 13.06 -3.20
CA ALA A 65 5.42 13.57 -4.33
C ALA A 65 4.83 14.97 -4.05
N LYS A 66 4.50 15.28 -2.79
CA LYS A 66 4.14 16.65 -2.38
C LYS A 66 5.29 17.65 -2.59
N MET A 67 6.53 17.25 -2.27
CA MET A 67 7.72 18.09 -2.45
C MET A 67 8.17 18.18 -3.91
N TYR A 68 8.01 17.09 -4.66
CA TYR A 68 8.47 16.94 -6.04
C TYR A 68 7.34 16.42 -6.93
N PRO A 69 6.48 17.30 -7.48
CA PRO A 69 5.29 16.89 -8.24
C PRO A 69 5.59 15.98 -9.45
N GLY A 70 6.79 16.07 -10.04
CA GLY A 70 7.20 15.18 -11.13
C GLY A 70 7.24 13.69 -10.75
N LEU A 71 7.35 13.36 -9.47
CA LEU A 71 7.35 11.97 -8.99
C LEU A 71 5.99 11.29 -9.17
N HIS A 72 4.89 12.04 -9.29
CA HIS A 72 3.56 11.47 -9.53
C HIS A 72 3.51 10.63 -10.81
N ALA A 73 4.04 11.17 -11.91
CA ALA A 73 4.05 10.47 -13.20
C ALA A 73 4.91 9.21 -13.14
N ILE A 74 6.07 9.30 -12.49
CA ILE A 74 6.99 8.18 -12.31
C ILE A 74 6.35 7.07 -11.48
N TYR A 75 5.72 7.41 -10.35
CA TYR A 75 5.02 6.43 -9.51
C TYR A 75 3.84 5.78 -10.23
N LYS A 76 3.09 6.54 -11.03
CA LYS A 76 2.01 6.00 -11.86
C LYS A 76 2.54 5.00 -12.89
N GLN A 77 3.65 5.31 -13.57
CA GLN A 77 4.28 4.40 -14.53
C GLN A 77 4.78 3.11 -13.88
N LEU A 78 5.29 3.20 -12.65
CA LEU A 78 5.79 2.04 -11.87
C LEU A 78 4.67 1.23 -11.18
N GLY A 79 3.40 1.67 -11.27
CA GLY A 79 2.28 1.03 -10.56
C GLY A 79 2.37 1.18 -9.03
N TRP A 80 2.97 2.26 -8.56
CA TRP A 80 3.26 2.50 -7.16
C TRP A 80 2.17 3.33 -6.48
N ASN A 81 1.50 2.76 -5.48
CA ASN A 81 0.49 3.44 -4.66
C ASN A 81 1.14 4.36 -3.60
N TYR A 82 0.50 5.46 -3.23
CA TYR A 82 0.92 6.31 -2.11
C TYR A 82 -0.25 7.08 -1.51
N VAL A 83 -0.04 7.62 -0.30
CA VAL A 83 -1.04 8.39 0.44
C VAL A 83 -1.34 9.69 -0.33
N GLY A 84 -2.58 9.84 -0.82
CA GLY A 84 -3.02 11.02 -1.58
C GLY A 84 -2.86 10.90 -3.10
N ALA A 85 -2.50 9.72 -3.60
CA ALA A 85 -2.73 9.41 -5.01
C ALA A 85 -4.23 9.50 -5.29
N PRO A 86 -4.68 10.09 -6.42
CA PRO A 86 -6.03 9.84 -6.88
C PRO A 86 -6.19 8.31 -6.96
N GLU A 87 -7.27 7.77 -6.40
CA GLU A 87 -7.58 6.36 -6.57
C GLU A 87 -7.50 6.06 -8.06
N PRO A 88 -6.82 4.96 -8.47
CA PRO A 88 -6.87 4.56 -9.85
C PRO A 88 -8.35 4.35 -10.15
N GLU A 89 -8.94 5.22 -10.96
CA GLU A 89 -10.24 4.98 -11.56
C GLU A 89 -10.14 3.57 -12.14
N GLU A 90 -10.91 2.65 -11.57
CA GLU A 90 -11.10 1.33 -12.15
C GLU A 90 -11.42 1.61 -13.61
N LYS A 91 -10.55 1.15 -14.53
CA LYS A 91 -10.84 1.21 -15.96
C LYS A 91 -12.14 0.46 -16.14
N GLN A 92 -13.27 1.17 -16.16
CA GLN A 92 -14.55 0.65 -16.56
C GLN A 92 -14.31 0.14 -17.98
N GLN A 93 -14.20 -1.18 -18.10
CA GLN A 93 -14.20 -1.84 -19.38
C GLN A 93 -15.52 -1.43 -20.03
N GLN A 94 -15.44 -0.51 -20.98
CA GLN A 94 -16.53 -0.22 -21.90
C GLN A 94 -16.82 -1.53 -22.63
N THR A 95 -17.81 -2.26 -22.14
CA THR A 95 -18.48 -3.27 -22.95
C THR A 95 -19.25 -2.47 -23.98
N GLU A 96 -18.71 -2.46 -25.19
CA GLU A 96 -19.38 -1.89 -26.35
C GLU A 96 -20.83 -2.40 -26.41
N PRO A 97 -21.83 -1.53 -26.59
CA PRO A 97 -23.18 -2.01 -26.85
C PRO A 97 -23.16 -2.70 -28.21
N LYS A 98 -23.36 -4.02 -28.23
CA LYS A 98 -23.73 -4.75 -29.45
C LYS A 98 -24.99 -4.07 -29.98
N LYS A 99 -24.84 -3.25 -31.03
CA LYS A 99 -25.96 -2.89 -31.91
C LYS A 99 -26.48 -4.21 -32.48
N ASN A 100 -27.64 -4.64 -32.02
CA ASN A 100 -28.43 -5.65 -32.71
C ASN A 100 -28.74 -5.07 -34.09
N LEU A 101 -27.99 -5.51 -35.10
CA LEU A 101 -28.13 -5.10 -36.49
C LEU A 101 -29.18 -5.99 -37.18
N ASP A 102 -30.33 -6.20 -36.54
CA ASP A 102 -31.43 -7.03 -37.04
C ASP A 102 -32.64 -6.19 -37.48
N PHE A 103 -32.41 -4.93 -37.86
CA PHE A 103 -33.48 -3.98 -38.23
C PHE A 103 -33.52 -3.63 -39.73
N PHE A 104 -32.78 -4.32 -40.60
CA PHE A 104 -32.55 -3.86 -41.98
C PHE A 104 -32.77 -4.89 -43.12
N PHE A 105 -33.58 -5.93 -42.91
CA PHE A 105 -34.07 -6.77 -44.01
C PHE A 105 -35.55 -7.09 -43.83
N ASP A 106 -36.40 -6.14 -44.22
CA ASP A 106 -37.78 -6.38 -44.66
C ASP A 106 -38.06 -5.36 -45.78
N ASP A 107 -37.64 -5.72 -46.99
CA ASP A 107 -38.23 -5.36 -48.30
C ASP A 107 -37.63 -6.24 -49.40
#